data_AF-X0ZWL8-F1
#
_entry.id   AF-X0ZWL8-F1
#
_cell.length_a   1.000
_cell.length_b   1.000
_cell.length_c   1.000
_cell.angle_alpha   90.00
_cell.angle_beta   90.00
_cell.angle_gamma   90.00
#
_symmetry.space_group_name_H-M   'P 1'
#
loop_
_entity.id
_entity.type
_entity.pdbx_description
1 polymer ?
#
loop_
_entity_poly.entity_id
_entity_poly.type
_entity_poly.pdbx_seq_one_letter_code
_entity_poly.pdbx_strand_id
1 'polypeptide(L)'
;FDYYEGTNEILKGKIKQILKPGQMLIVQVTRVPMGTKGARLTSLVSLAGRYLVMMPYDDGIGVSKKLDESERERLRSLSTRLKIKNMGIVIRTAAKDTKLVILKRELKYLKHLWNNIQKKARRLDSPTLIHRELDLVHRILRDRLTLDFNSIVVDTKQLYDHVSNYLIKKIPQMHSKLKLHSGEKPLFEEMGVEKAIDLALKRKVWLKSGGFIVIDKTEALTAIDVNSGRFSGRNDLEETIVHINFEAVEEIVKQIKLRDIGGLIVIDFIDMEKERNKLKIVEAMKNALQSDNATTNITDISKLGL
;
A
#
# COMPACT_ATOMS: atom_id res chain seq x y z
N PHE A 1 1.23 -10.23 -2.41
CA PHE A 1 2.55 -10.40 -3.06
C PHE A 1 2.33 -11.35 -4.25
N ASP A 2 1.49 -10.92 -5.20
CA ASP A 2 0.76 -11.88 -6.07
C ASP A 2 1.45 -12.12 -7.42
N TYR A 3 2.77 -11.90 -7.45
CA TYR A 3 3.62 -11.94 -8.65
C TYR A 3 5.05 -12.36 -8.34
N TYR A 4 5.23 -12.89 -7.14
CA TYR A 4 6.50 -13.37 -6.68
C TYR A 4 6.50 -14.90 -6.83
N GLU A 5 7.32 -15.39 -7.75
CA GLU A 5 7.54 -16.82 -7.97
C GLU A 5 8.63 -17.30 -7.00
N GLY A 6 8.22 -17.58 -5.76
CA GLY A 6 9.06 -18.26 -4.79
C GLY A 6 8.88 -19.77 -4.86
N THR A 7 9.95 -20.53 -4.69
CA THR A 7 9.87 -22.00 -4.66
C THR A 7 9.48 -22.57 -3.30
N ASN A 8 9.00 -21.73 -2.36
CA ASN A 8 8.73 -22.11 -0.97
C ASN A 8 8.18 -23.53 -0.86
N GLU A 9 8.97 -24.42 -0.27
CA GLU A 9 8.47 -25.69 0.25
C GLU A 9 7.54 -25.36 1.42
N ILE A 10 6.28 -25.04 1.10
CA ILE A 10 5.20 -25.05 2.08
C ILE A 10 5.23 -26.46 2.64
N LEU A 11 5.57 -26.61 3.92
CA LEU A 11 5.57 -27.90 4.61
C LEU A 11 4.20 -28.55 4.39
N LYS A 12 4.15 -29.55 3.52
CA LYS A 12 2.92 -30.27 3.17
C LYS A 12 2.66 -31.31 4.26
N GLY A 13 1.49 -31.23 4.89
CA GLY A 13 1.10 -32.18 5.93
C GLY A 13 0.03 -31.63 6.85
N LYS A 14 -0.52 -32.49 7.72
CA LYS A 14 -1.43 -32.04 8.78
C LYS A 14 -0.62 -31.24 9.79
N ILE A 15 -1.17 -30.16 10.33
CA ILE A 15 -0.44 -29.28 11.27
C ILE A 15 0.16 -30.02 12.47
N LYS A 16 -0.52 -31.08 12.95
CA LYS A 16 -0.06 -31.96 14.04
C LYS A 16 1.24 -32.71 13.72
N GLN A 17 1.60 -32.86 12.45
CA GLN A 17 2.84 -33.50 11.99
C GLN A 17 3.97 -32.48 11.83
N ILE A 18 3.63 -31.19 11.70
CA ILE A 18 4.58 -30.12 11.39
C ILE A 18 4.99 -29.36 12.66
N LEU A 19 4.06 -29.18 13.61
CA LEU A 19 4.26 -28.38 14.82
C LEU A 19 3.94 -29.17 16.08
N LYS A 20 4.69 -28.88 17.15
CA LYS A 20 4.48 -29.43 18.49
C LYS A 20 4.06 -28.34 19.48
N PRO A 21 3.17 -28.63 20.45
CA PRO A 21 2.89 -27.71 21.56
C PRO A 21 4.19 -27.30 22.29
N GLY A 22 4.32 -26.02 22.64
CA GLY A 22 5.53 -25.48 23.27
C GLY A 22 6.69 -25.19 22.32
N GLN A 23 6.57 -25.49 21.02
CA GLN A 23 7.60 -25.17 20.03
C GLN A 23 7.72 -23.65 19.84
N MET A 24 8.93 -23.13 20.08
CA MET A 24 9.25 -21.73 19.86
C MET A 24 9.52 -21.46 18.37
N LEU A 25 8.85 -20.44 17.82
CA LEU A 25 8.95 -20.05 16.41
C LEU A 25 9.18 -18.55 16.29
N ILE A 26 10.01 -18.16 15.30
CA ILE A 26 10.05 -16.77 14.85
C ILE A 26 8.82 -16.54 13.98
N VAL A 27 8.01 -15.56 14.36
CA VAL A 27 6.80 -15.17 13.64
C VAL A 27 6.78 -13.67 13.39
N GLN A 28 6.17 -13.28 12.29
CA GLN A 28 5.91 -11.89 11.93
C GLN A 28 4.40 -11.63 11.94
N VAL A 29 4.00 -10.50 12.51
CA VAL A 29 2.61 -10.03 12.46
C VAL A 29 2.30 -9.53 11.05
N THR A 30 1.30 -10.13 10.42
CA THR A 30 0.83 -9.76 9.07
C THR A 30 -0.44 -8.93 9.11
N ARG A 31 -1.28 -9.13 10.14
CA ARG A 31 -2.46 -8.31 10.41
C ARG A 31 -2.57 -8.08 11.91
N VAL A 32 -2.84 -6.83 12.28
CA VAL A 32 -3.16 -6.44 13.65
C VAL A 32 -4.45 -7.14 14.12
N PRO A 33 -4.62 -7.37 15.43
CA PRO A 33 -5.86 -7.94 15.95
C PRO A 33 -7.06 -7.05 15.60
N MET A 34 -8.21 -7.67 15.33
CA MET A 34 -9.43 -6.96 14.96
C MET A 34 -10.63 -7.57 15.71
N GLY A 35 -11.25 -6.77 16.58
CA GLY A 35 -12.30 -7.25 17.48
C GLY A 35 -11.79 -8.39 18.37
N THR A 36 -12.49 -9.52 18.33
CA THR A 36 -12.13 -10.74 19.09
C THR A 36 -11.08 -11.62 18.37
N LYS A 37 -10.73 -11.31 17.12
CA LYS A 37 -9.74 -12.09 16.36
C LYS A 37 -8.33 -11.61 16.72
N GLY A 38 -7.51 -12.54 17.21
CA GLY A 38 -6.09 -12.29 17.47
C GLY A 38 -5.31 -11.92 16.20
N ALA A 39 -4.06 -11.50 16.40
CA ALA A 39 -3.18 -11.11 15.29
C ALA A 39 -2.92 -12.28 14.33
N ARG A 40 -2.87 -12.00 13.02
CA ARG A 40 -2.49 -13.00 12.03
C ARG A 40 -0.97 -13.08 11.93
N LEU A 41 -0.41 -14.27 12.09
CA LEU A 41 1.03 -14.50 12.10
C LEU A 41 1.48 -15.28 10.85
N THR A 42 2.75 -15.11 10.49
CA THR A 42 3.45 -15.92 9.50
C THR A 42 4.85 -16.28 9.99
N SER A 43 5.34 -17.48 9.69
CA SER A 43 6.76 -17.84 9.84
C SER A 43 7.60 -17.45 8.62
N LEU A 44 6.96 -17.07 7.51
CA LEU A 44 7.61 -16.55 6.31
C LEU A 44 7.97 -15.08 6.54
N VAL A 45 9.11 -14.86 7.21
CA VAL A 45 9.58 -13.51 7.54
C VAL A 45 9.94 -12.74 6.28
N SER A 46 9.57 -11.47 6.25
CA SER A 46 9.96 -10.50 5.22
C SER A 46 10.49 -9.23 5.89
N LEU A 47 11.66 -8.77 5.45
CA LEU A 47 12.31 -7.56 5.96
C LEU A 47 12.31 -6.49 4.86
N ALA A 48 11.52 -5.45 5.07
CA ALA A 48 11.31 -4.40 4.09
C ALA A 48 12.31 -3.25 4.24
N GLY A 49 13.20 -3.13 3.25
CA GLY A 49 13.97 -1.92 2.98
C GLY A 49 13.17 -0.91 2.18
N ARG A 50 13.80 0.20 1.80
CA ARG A 50 13.22 1.23 0.93
C ARG A 50 13.14 0.76 -0.51
N TYR A 51 14.21 0.16 -1.03
CA TYR A 51 14.35 -0.21 -2.44
C TYR A 51 14.02 -1.68 -2.68
N LEU A 52 14.26 -2.56 -1.70
CA LEU A 52 13.93 -3.97 -1.80
C LEU A 52 13.40 -4.55 -0.50
N VAL A 53 12.63 -5.63 -0.63
CA VAL A 53 12.24 -6.52 0.48
C VAL A 53 13.08 -7.78 0.39
N MET A 54 13.63 -8.23 1.50
CA MET A 54 14.38 -9.49 1.59
C MET A 54 13.53 -10.54 2.31
N MET A 55 13.47 -11.76 1.77
CA MET A 55 12.73 -12.89 2.32
C MET A 55 13.71 -14.04 2.58
N PRO A 56 14.06 -14.33 3.86
CA PRO A 56 15.14 -15.25 4.18
C PRO A 56 14.88 -16.74 3.94
N TYR A 57 13.64 -17.12 3.63
CA TYR A 57 13.20 -18.52 3.50
C TYR A 57 12.68 -18.84 2.10
N ASP A 58 13.04 -18.00 1.15
CA ASP A 58 12.53 -17.98 -0.20
C ASP A 58 13.72 -17.79 -1.16
N ASP A 59 13.58 -18.01 -2.46
CA ASP A 59 14.69 -17.88 -3.43
C ASP A 59 14.30 -17.16 -4.73
N GLY A 60 13.04 -16.77 -4.85
CA GLY A 60 12.51 -16.01 -5.96
C GLY A 60 13.04 -14.57 -6.05
N ILE A 61 12.88 -14.00 -7.24
CA ILE A 61 13.17 -12.59 -7.52
C ILE A 61 11.90 -11.95 -8.07
N GLY A 62 11.39 -10.94 -7.37
CA GLY A 62 10.26 -10.14 -7.81
C GLY A 62 10.67 -8.71 -8.13
N VAL A 63 9.96 -8.08 -9.06
CA VAL A 63 10.04 -6.63 -9.30
C VAL A 63 8.63 -6.06 -9.30
N SER A 64 8.45 -4.92 -8.62
CA SER A 64 7.16 -4.24 -8.49
C SER A 64 6.49 -4.00 -9.85
N LYS A 65 5.23 -4.45 -9.98
CA LYS A 65 4.38 -4.21 -11.16
C LYS A 65 4.08 -2.73 -11.43
N LYS A 66 4.27 -1.84 -10.45
CA LYS A 66 4.06 -0.39 -10.59
C LYS A 66 5.13 0.34 -11.39
N LEU A 67 6.22 -0.34 -11.73
CA LEU A 67 7.27 0.18 -12.59
C LEU A 67 6.91 -0.13 -14.04
N ASP A 68 7.28 0.77 -14.95
CA ASP A 68 7.18 0.56 -16.39
C ASP A 68 8.03 -0.65 -16.84
N GLU A 69 7.73 -1.25 -17.99
CA GLU A 69 8.39 -2.50 -18.40
C GLU A 69 9.90 -2.32 -18.61
N SER A 70 10.33 -1.20 -19.19
CA SER A 70 11.75 -0.91 -19.41
C SER A 70 12.53 -0.90 -18.08
N GLU A 71 12.00 -0.18 -17.08
CA GLU A 71 12.62 -0.13 -15.76
C GLU A 71 12.54 -1.47 -15.03
N ARG A 72 11.47 -2.23 -15.23
CA ARG A 72 11.28 -3.56 -14.67
C ARG A 72 12.32 -4.55 -15.20
N GLU A 73 12.57 -4.56 -16.50
CA GLU A 73 13.60 -5.39 -17.13
C GLU A 73 15.01 -5.00 -16.64
N ARG A 74 15.30 -3.70 -16.57
CA ARG A 74 16.56 -3.19 -16.02
C ARG A 74 16.78 -3.69 -14.60
N LEU A 75 15.78 -3.53 -13.72
CA LEU A 75 15.87 -3.95 -12.32
C LEU A 75 15.88 -5.47 -12.16
N ARG A 76 15.17 -6.24 -13.00
CA ARG A 76 15.30 -7.72 -13.06
C ARG A 76 16.75 -8.11 -13.35
N SER A 77 17.36 -7.53 -14.38
CA SER A 77 18.76 -7.78 -14.76
C SER A 77 19.74 -7.45 -13.63
N LEU A 78 19.54 -6.32 -12.94
CA LEU A 78 20.33 -5.97 -11.75
C LEU A 78 20.13 -6.96 -10.59
N SER A 79 18.90 -7.43 -10.39
CA SER A 79 18.52 -8.33 -9.29
C SER A 79 19.13 -9.72 -9.44
N THR A 80 19.34 -10.21 -10.66
CA THR A 80 20.07 -11.46 -10.90
C THR A 80 21.48 -11.42 -10.30
N ARG A 81 22.13 -10.25 -10.31
CA ARG A 81 23.46 -10.03 -9.69
C ARG A 81 23.42 -9.90 -8.17
N LEU A 82 22.22 -9.82 -7.59
CA LEU A 82 21.96 -9.78 -6.14
C LEU A 82 21.49 -11.13 -5.60
N LYS A 83 21.29 -12.14 -6.46
CA LYS A 83 20.78 -13.45 -6.07
C LYS A 83 21.66 -14.05 -4.98
N ILE A 84 21.02 -14.47 -3.90
CA ILE A 84 21.66 -15.17 -2.78
C ILE A 84 20.96 -16.51 -2.65
N LYS A 85 21.74 -17.57 -2.43
CA LYS A 85 21.19 -18.91 -2.18
C LYS A 85 20.24 -18.86 -0.98
N ASN A 86 19.04 -19.41 -1.14
CA ASN A 86 17.98 -19.49 -0.12
C ASN A 86 17.52 -18.11 0.41
N MET A 87 17.68 -17.04 -0.36
CA MET A 87 17.08 -15.74 0.00
C MET A 87 16.42 -15.08 -1.21
N GLY A 88 15.15 -14.73 -1.03
CA GLY A 88 14.33 -14.06 -2.01
C GLY A 88 14.45 -12.56 -1.90
N ILE A 89 14.28 -11.87 -3.02
CA ILE A 89 14.26 -10.41 -3.06
C ILE A 89 13.09 -9.89 -3.89
N VAL A 90 12.44 -8.83 -3.42
CA VAL A 90 11.42 -8.11 -4.18
C VAL A 90 11.85 -6.65 -4.31
N ILE A 91 12.08 -6.21 -5.54
CA ILE A 91 12.41 -4.81 -5.83
C ILE A 91 11.14 -3.95 -5.79
N ARG A 92 11.20 -2.85 -5.04
CA ARG A 92 10.09 -1.91 -4.78
C ARG A 92 10.08 -0.76 -5.78
N THR A 93 8.96 -0.06 -5.89
CA THR A 93 8.80 1.10 -6.77
C THR A 93 9.83 2.20 -6.51
N ALA A 94 10.21 2.41 -5.24
CA ALA A 94 11.23 3.40 -4.87
C ALA A 94 12.64 3.08 -5.42
N ALA A 95 12.87 1.86 -5.94
CA ALA A 95 14.12 1.48 -6.60
C ALA A 95 14.25 2.02 -8.03
N LYS A 96 13.23 2.73 -8.53
CA LYS A 96 13.29 3.41 -9.82
C LYS A 96 14.57 4.26 -9.91
N ASP A 97 15.27 4.15 -11.04
CA ASP A 97 16.53 4.84 -11.36
C ASP A 97 17.71 4.54 -10.42
N THR A 98 17.55 3.58 -9.50
CA THR A 98 18.63 3.25 -8.56
C THR A 98 19.72 2.40 -9.22
N LYS A 99 20.95 2.58 -8.71
CA LYS A 99 22.14 1.83 -9.13
C LYS A 99 22.31 0.55 -8.29
N LEU A 100 22.92 -0.47 -8.88
CA LEU A 100 23.20 -1.76 -8.22
C LEU A 100 23.92 -1.62 -6.87
N VAL A 101 24.81 -0.64 -6.73
CA VAL A 101 25.57 -0.38 -5.49
C VAL A 101 24.62 -0.06 -4.32
N ILE A 102 23.56 0.70 -4.58
CA ILE A 102 22.55 1.06 -3.56
C ILE A 102 21.77 -0.17 -3.13
N LEU A 103 21.33 -0.99 -4.09
CA LEU A 103 20.62 -2.24 -3.82
C LEU A 103 21.50 -3.23 -3.03
N LYS A 104 22.78 -3.39 -3.39
CA LYS A 104 23.76 -4.22 -2.66
C LYS A 104 23.93 -3.76 -1.21
N ARG A 105 24.04 -2.45 -0.99
CA ARG A 105 24.17 -1.87 0.35
C ARG A 105 22.94 -2.14 1.20
N GLU A 106 21.74 -1.98 0.65
CA GLU A 106 20.50 -2.26 1.37
C GLU A 106 20.34 -3.76 1.68
N LEU A 107 20.62 -4.64 0.71
CA LEU A 107 20.60 -6.08 0.92
C LEU A 107 21.58 -6.50 2.02
N LYS A 108 22.79 -5.95 2.05
CA LYS A 108 23.77 -6.21 3.13
C LYS A 108 23.22 -5.79 4.50
N TYR A 109 22.55 -4.64 4.57
CA TYR A 109 21.89 -4.19 5.80
C TYR A 109 20.79 -5.14 6.25
N LEU A 110 19.89 -5.56 5.35
CA LEU A 110 18.79 -6.47 5.68
C LEU A 110 19.30 -7.85 6.10
N LYS A 111 20.36 -8.37 5.47
CA LYS A 111 21.04 -9.60 5.91
C LYS A 111 21.60 -9.48 7.32
N HIS A 112 22.25 -8.36 7.63
CA HIS A 112 22.77 -8.13 8.98
C HIS A 112 21.65 -8.05 10.02
N LEU A 113 20.55 -7.36 9.69
CA LEU A 113 19.36 -7.31 10.53
C LEU A 113 18.79 -8.71 10.78
N TRP A 114 18.66 -9.53 9.72
CA TRP A 114 18.19 -10.90 9.85
C TRP A 114 19.09 -11.76 10.73
N ASN A 115 20.41 -11.69 10.53
CA ASN A 115 21.37 -12.41 11.38
C ASN A 115 21.24 -12.01 12.85
N ASN A 116 21.01 -10.73 13.14
CA ASN A 116 20.80 -10.25 14.51
C ASN A 116 19.47 -10.76 15.09
N ILE A 117 18.39 -10.78 14.30
CA ILE A 117 17.09 -11.36 14.68
C ILE A 117 17.28 -12.84 15.03
N GLN A 118 17.94 -13.62 14.19
CA GLN A 118 18.19 -15.05 14.43
C GLN A 118 19.05 -15.28 15.68
N LYS A 119 20.12 -14.51 15.87
CA LYS A 119 20.97 -14.59 17.07
C LYS A 119 20.19 -14.29 18.34
N LYS A 120 19.33 -13.27 18.31
CA LYS A 120 18.49 -12.88 19.45
C LYS A 120 17.42 -13.93 19.72
N ALA A 121 16.77 -14.46 18.69
CA ALA A 121 15.78 -15.53 18.80
C ALA A 121 16.32 -16.78 19.49
N ARG A 122 17.56 -17.20 19.17
CA ARG A 122 18.20 -18.39 19.77
C ARG A 122 18.52 -18.27 21.26
N ARG A 123 18.48 -17.06 21.82
CA ARG A 123 18.80 -16.79 23.24
C ARG A 123 17.56 -16.58 24.10
N LEU A 124 16.37 -16.70 23.51
CA LEU A 124 15.10 -16.39 24.17
C LEU A 124 14.34 -17.69 24.43
N ASP A 125 13.99 -17.89 25.70
CA ASP A 125 13.24 -19.07 26.15
C ASP A 125 11.75 -18.77 26.39
N SER A 126 11.30 -17.57 26.04
CA SER A 126 9.90 -17.13 26.20
C SER A 126 9.44 -16.20 25.08
N PRO A 127 8.12 -16.11 24.81
CA PRO A 127 7.57 -15.23 23.78
C PRO A 127 7.96 -13.77 24.02
N THR A 128 8.81 -13.24 23.15
CA THR A 128 9.40 -11.90 23.32
C THR A 128 9.44 -11.16 21.99
N LEU A 129 9.24 -9.84 22.02
CA LEU A 129 9.42 -8.98 20.85
C LEU A 129 10.90 -8.93 20.44
N ILE A 130 11.23 -9.57 19.30
CA ILE A 130 12.60 -9.66 18.80
C ILE A 130 12.99 -8.39 18.03
N HIS A 131 12.09 -7.95 17.15
CA HIS A 131 12.26 -6.79 16.28
C HIS A 131 10.95 -6.01 16.18
N ARG A 132 11.02 -4.70 16.36
CA ARG A 132 9.91 -3.76 16.14
C ARG A 132 10.12 -3.09 14.78
N GLU A 133 9.08 -3.12 13.96
CA GLU A 133 9.04 -2.41 12.68
C GLU A 133 9.23 -0.90 12.88
N LEU A 134 9.60 -0.20 11.81
CA LEU A 134 9.66 1.26 11.81
C LEU A 134 8.34 1.88 12.31
N ASP A 135 8.47 2.99 13.05
CA ASP A 135 7.33 3.83 13.42
C ASP A 135 6.61 4.37 12.18
N LEU A 136 5.42 4.96 12.39
CA LEU A 136 4.57 5.43 11.29
C LEU A 136 5.30 6.43 10.38
N VAL A 137 6.02 7.39 10.94
CA VAL A 137 6.72 8.45 10.20
C VAL A 137 7.80 7.85 9.31
N HIS A 138 8.67 7.03 9.88
CA HIS A 138 9.71 6.34 9.15
C HIS A 138 9.15 5.37 8.09
N ARG A 139 8.01 4.72 8.38
CA ARG A 139 7.31 3.87 7.42
C ARG A 139 6.78 4.66 6.23
N ILE A 140 6.16 5.82 6.46
CA ILE A 140 5.71 6.73 5.40
C ILE A 140 6.91 7.18 4.56
N LEU A 141 8.00 7.60 5.18
CA LEU A 141 9.22 8.02 4.47
C LEU A 141 9.86 6.87 3.68
N ARG A 142 9.82 5.64 4.19
CA ARG A 142 10.32 4.46 3.47
C ARG A 142 9.43 4.11 2.27
N ASP A 143 8.12 4.14 2.47
CA ASP A 143 7.14 3.50 1.57
C ASP A 143 6.50 4.46 0.56
N ARG A 144 6.42 5.76 0.88
CA ARG A 144 5.70 6.78 0.08
C ARG A 144 6.61 7.86 -0.49
N LEU A 145 7.70 8.22 0.20
CA LEU A 145 8.56 9.31 -0.25
C LEU A 145 9.29 8.93 -1.54
N THR A 146 9.05 9.69 -2.61
CA THR A 146 9.78 9.63 -3.88
C THR A 146 10.55 10.94 -4.13
N LEU A 147 11.46 10.95 -5.11
CA LEU A 147 12.39 12.09 -5.30
C LEU A 147 11.75 13.32 -5.91
N ASP A 148 10.61 13.15 -6.56
CA ASP A 148 9.73 14.17 -7.14
C ASP A 148 9.00 15.02 -6.09
N PHE A 149 8.89 14.57 -4.83
CA PHE A 149 8.30 15.38 -3.77
C PHE A 149 9.04 16.73 -3.62
N ASN A 150 8.29 17.84 -3.55
CA ASN A 150 8.88 19.18 -3.45
C ASN A 150 9.41 19.49 -2.04
N SER A 151 8.69 19.09 -1.00
CA SER A 151 9.04 19.37 0.39
C SER A 151 8.48 18.34 1.36
N ILE A 152 9.14 18.19 2.51
CA ILE A 152 8.64 17.48 3.69
C ILE A 152 8.49 18.54 4.77
N VAL A 153 7.27 18.78 5.24
CA VAL A 153 7.00 19.81 6.25
C VAL A 153 6.50 19.12 7.52
N VAL A 154 7.07 19.51 8.66
CA VAL A 154 6.70 19.02 9.99
C VAL A 154 6.50 20.21 10.92
N ASP A 155 5.69 20.09 11.95
CA ASP A 155 5.25 21.19 12.82
C ASP A 155 5.92 21.20 14.21
N THR A 156 6.74 20.20 14.53
CA THR A 156 7.45 20.13 15.79
C THR A 156 8.94 19.89 15.59
N LYS A 157 9.76 20.51 16.47
CA LYS A 157 11.22 20.35 16.44
C LYS A 157 11.64 18.90 16.69
N GLN A 158 10.96 18.20 17.59
CA GLN A 158 11.20 16.78 17.88
C GLN A 158 11.01 15.91 16.62
N LEU A 159 9.92 16.13 15.88
CA LEU A 159 9.66 15.40 14.65
C LEU A 159 10.63 15.79 13.53
N TYR A 160 11.02 17.05 13.44
CA TYR A 160 12.06 17.51 12.51
C TYR A 160 13.38 16.78 12.74
N ASP A 161 13.86 16.71 13.97
CA ASP A 161 15.13 16.05 14.28
C ASP A 161 15.02 14.53 14.04
N HIS A 162 13.88 13.92 14.36
CA HIS A 162 13.60 12.52 14.08
C HIS A 162 13.65 12.20 12.57
N VAL A 163 12.95 12.99 11.76
CA VAL A 163 12.92 12.84 10.29
C VAL A 163 14.29 13.16 9.68
N SER A 164 14.95 14.22 10.13
CA SER A 164 16.29 14.65 9.68
C SER A 164 17.30 13.51 9.85
N ASN A 165 17.34 12.90 11.04
CA ASN A 165 18.21 11.77 11.34
C ASN A 165 18.00 10.57 10.41
N TYR A 166 16.76 10.31 10.01
CA TYR A 166 16.44 9.26 9.06
C TYR A 166 16.86 9.61 7.64
N LEU A 167 16.54 10.82 7.17
CA LEU A 167 16.87 11.28 5.82
C LEU A 167 18.38 11.30 5.60
N ILE A 168 19.17 11.84 6.53
CA ILE A 168 20.65 11.86 6.42
C ILE A 168 21.21 10.44 6.27
N LYS A 169 20.65 9.46 6.98
CA LYS A 169 21.16 8.07 6.97
C LYS A 169 20.67 7.26 5.76
N LYS A 170 19.43 7.49 5.31
CA LYS A 170 18.73 6.61 4.37
C LYS A 170 18.44 7.26 3.01
N ILE A 171 18.18 8.57 2.97
CA ILE A 171 17.76 9.31 1.77
C ILE A 171 18.36 10.73 1.77
N PRO A 172 19.70 10.89 1.71
CA PRO A 172 20.35 12.19 1.94
C PRO A 172 19.88 13.29 0.98
N GLN A 173 19.59 12.90 -0.27
CA GLN A 173 19.08 13.77 -1.33
C GLN A 173 17.71 14.42 -1.05
N MET A 174 16.94 13.91 -0.08
CA MET A 174 15.67 14.52 0.35
C MET A 174 15.81 15.38 1.61
N HIS A 175 16.98 15.40 2.25
CA HIS A 175 17.20 16.13 3.50
C HIS A 175 17.04 17.65 3.33
N SER A 176 17.53 18.21 2.22
CA SER A 176 17.39 19.64 1.90
C SER A 176 15.93 20.08 1.69
N LYS A 177 15.01 19.13 1.49
CA LYS A 177 13.58 19.37 1.30
C LYS A 177 12.80 19.34 2.61
N LEU A 178 13.43 18.98 3.73
CA LEU A 178 12.83 18.98 5.06
C LEU A 178 12.74 20.40 5.62
N LYS A 179 11.55 20.81 6.05
CA LYS A 179 11.27 22.13 6.62
C LYS A 179 10.51 21.97 7.95
N LEU A 180 10.88 22.82 8.92
CA LEU A 180 10.10 23.00 10.14
C LEU A 180 9.11 24.13 9.90
N HIS A 181 7.83 23.82 10.05
CA HIS A 181 6.75 24.80 10.06
C HIS A 181 6.90 25.71 11.27
N SER A 182 6.75 27.01 11.06
CA SER A 182 6.82 28.04 12.10
C SER A 182 5.74 29.12 11.94
N GLY A 183 4.76 28.87 11.07
CA GLY A 183 3.61 29.75 10.90
C GLY A 183 2.74 29.76 12.15
N GLU A 184 2.04 30.88 12.38
CA GLU A 184 1.11 31.01 13.50
C GLU A 184 -0.08 30.06 13.38
N LYS A 185 -0.47 29.73 12.14
CA LYS A 185 -1.56 28.79 11.87
C LYS A 185 -1.06 27.34 11.92
N PRO A 186 -1.91 26.40 12.36
CA PRO A 186 -1.61 24.98 12.26
C PRO A 186 -1.26 24.58 10.82
N LEU A 187 -0.26 23.71 10.67
CA LEU A 187 0.29 23.29 9.38
C LEU A 187 -0.81 22.83 8.40
N PHE A 188 -1.78 22.05 8.88
CA PHE A 188 -2.84 21.52 8.02
C PHE A 188 -3.85 22.59 7.59
N GLU A 189 -4.10 23.61 8.42
CA GLU A 189 -4.95 24.74 8.04
C GLU A 189 -4.25 25.58 6.96
N GLU A 190 -2.98 25.93 7.18
CA GLU A 190 -2.21 26.74 6.25
C GLU A 190 -2.03 26.07 4.88
N MET A 191 -1.84 24.75 4.88
CA MET A 191 -1.73 23.94 3.66
C MET A 191 -3.09 23.56 3.05
N GLY A 192 -4.22 23.96 3.66
CA GLY A 192 -5.56 23.62 3.20
C GLY A 192 -5.93 22.13 3.33
N VAL A 193 -5.12 21.35 4.05
CA VAL A 193 -5.32 19.90 4.27
C VAL A 193 -6.50 19.65 5.19
N GLU A 194 -6.71 20.49 6.20
CA GLU A 194 -7.82 20.37 7.17
C GLU A 194 -9.18 20.28 6.44
N LYS A 195 -9.44 21.24 5.55
CA LYS A 195 -10.67 21.30 4.75
C LYS A 195 -10.80 20.08 3.82
N ALA A 196 -9.68 19.61 3.26
CA ALA A 196 -9.68 18.43 2.41
C ALA A 196 -10.01 17.15 3.18
N ILE A 197 -9.50 17.01 4.41
CA ILE A 197 -9.83 15.90 5.31
C ILE A 197 -11.32 15.95 5.66
N ASP A 198 -11.83 17.11 6.09
CA ASP A 198 -13.24 17.26 6.44
C ASP A 198 -14.17 16.88 5.28
N LEU A 199 -13.89 17.37 4.08
CA LEU A 199 -14.65 17.00 2.88
C LEU A 199 -14.53 15.51 2.56
N ALA A 200 -13.34 14.94 2.71
CA ALA A 200 -13.07 13.53 2.47
C ALA A 200 -13.63 12.59 3.55
N LEU A 201 -14.13 13.08 4.68
CA LEU A 201 -14.77 12.24 5.70
C LEU A 201 -16.30 12.33 5.68
N LYS A 202 -16.89 13.27 4.92
CA LYS A 202 -18.35 13.39 4.80
C LYS A 202 -18.96 12.14 4.19
N ARG A 203 -20.15 11.76 4.66
CA ARG A 203 -20.93 10.64 4.05
C ARG A 203 -21.18 10.86 2.56
N LYS A 204 -21.46 12.11 2.15
CA LYS A 204 -21.70 12.52 0.76
C LYS A 204 -20.51 13.28 0.20
N VAL A 205 -19.99 12.84 -0.96
CA VAL A 205 -18.86 13.46 -1.66
C VAL A 205 -19.30 13.88 -3.06
N TRP A 206 -19.13 15.16 -3.39
CA TRP A 206 -19.55 15.72 -4.67
C TRP A 206 -18.52 15.44 -5.78
N LEU A 207 -19.04 15.17 -6.97
CA LEU A 207 -18.32 15.07 -8.22
C LEU A 207 -18.29 16.45 -8.91
N LYS A 208 -17.29 16.74 -9.73
CA LYS A 208 -17.12 18.00 -10.49
C LYS A 208 -18.28 18.24 -11.44
N SER A 209 -18.88 17.18 -12.00
CA SER A 209 -20.08 17.26 -12.85
C SER A 209 -21.36 17.65 -12.08
N GLY A 210 -21.34 17.68 -10.75
CA GLY A 210 -22.52 17.94 -9.93
C GLY A 210 -23.30 16.70 -9.49
N GLY A 211 -22.86 15.51 -9.93
CA GLY A 211 -23.20 14.24 -9.29
C GLY A 211 -22.56 14.11 -7.91
N PHE A 212 -22.85 13.03 -7.19
CA PHE A 212 -22.24 12.74 -5.90
C PHE A 212 -22.23 11.25 -5.60
N ILE A 213 -21.28 10.83 -4.76
CA ILE A 213 -21.25 9.50 -4.17
C ILE A 213 -21.64 9.56 -2.69
N VAL A 214 -22.28 8.51 -2.22
CA VAL A 214 -22.66 8.31 -0.81
C VAL A 214 -21.94 7.07 -0.31
N ILE A 215 -21.21 7.18 0.81
CA ILE A 215 -20.41 6.08 1.36
C ILE A 215 -20.99 5.67 2.72
N ASP A 216 -21.49 4.45 2.81
CA ASP A 216 -22.06 3.87 4.03
C ASP A 216 -21.27 2.65 4.50
N LYS A 217 -20.77 2.72 5.73
CA LYS A 217 -20.06 1.61 6.37
C LYS A 217 -21.02 0.81 7.23
N THR A 218 -21.13 -0.48 6.96
CA THR A 218 -21.87 -1.45 7.78
C THR A 218 -20.91 -2.35 8.56
N GLU A 219 -21.43 -3.31 9.32
CA GLU A 219 -20.61 -4.29 10.04
C GLU A 219 -19.81 -5.19 9.09
N ALA A 220 -20.42 -5.62 7.98
CA ALA A 220 -19.85 -6.63 7.08
C ALA A 220 -19.22 -6.03 5.82
N LEU A 221 -19.72 -4.89 5.34
CA LEU A 221 -19.33 -4.30 4.06
C LEU A 221 -19.43 -2.78 4.06
N THR A 222 -18.81 -2.15 3.07
CA THR A 222 -19.02 -0.74 2.74
C THR A 222 -19.82 -0.64 1.45
N ALA A 223 -20.95 0.05 1.47
CA ALA A 223 -21.77 0.34 0.31
C ALA A 223 -21.46 1.74 -0.21
N ILE A 224 -21.35 1.89 -1.52
CA ILE A 224 -21.13 3.18 -2.19
C ILE A 224 -22.18 3.35 -3.27
N ASP A 225 -22.97 4.43 -3.18
CA ASP A 225 -24.04 4.73 -4.13
C ASP A 225 -23.69 5.96 -4.97
N VAL A 226 -23.85 5.87 -6.30
CA VAL A 226 -23.52 6.92 -7.27
C VAL A 226 -24.78 7.61 -7.77
N ASN A 227 -24.85 8.92 -7.61
CA ASN A 227 -26.00 9.73 -8.02
C ASN A 227 -25.61 10.79 -9.05
N SER A 228 -26.44 10.97 -10.08
CA SER A 228 -26.28 12.03 -11.09
C SER A 228 -26.58 13.44 -10.57
N GLY A 229 -27.26 13.56 -9.43
CA GLY A 229 -27.59 14.83 -8.81
C GLY A 229 -28.51 15.69 -9.69
N ARG A 230 -28.20 16.99 -9.82
CA ARG A 230 -28.98 17.94 -10.65
C ARG A 230 -28.44 18.05 -12.09
N PHE A 231 -27.50 17.20 -12.49
CA PHE A 231 -26.89 17.29 -13.80
C PHE A 231 -27.80 16.66 -14.87
N SER A 232 -28.52 17.51 -15.60
CA SER A 232 -29.23 17.14 -16.83
C SER A 232 -28.44 17.64 -18.04
N GLY A 233 -27.44 16.88 -18.46
CA GLY A 233 -26.69 17.16 -19.69
C GLY A 233 -27.58 17.20 -20.93
N ARG A 234 -27.20 18.00 -21.94
CA ARG A 234 -27.96 18.18 -23.19
C ARG A 234 -27.92 16.89 -24.04
N ASN A 235 -29.09 16.54 -24.59
CA ASN A 235 -29.41 15.61 -25.68
C ASN A 235 -29.00 14.13 -25.60
N ASP A 236 -28.02 13.70 -24.80
CA ASP A 236 -27.72 12.26 -24.58
C ASP A 236 -27.58 11.90 -23.09
N LEU A 237 -28.62 11.26 -22.56
CA LEU A 237 -28.68 10.80 -21.17
C LEU A 237 -27.68 9.67 -20.89
N GLU A 238 -27.47 8.76 -21.84
CA GLU A 238 -26.57 7.62 -21.66
C GLU A 238 -25.11 8.08 -21.60
N GLU A 239 -24.71 9.02 -22.48
CA GLU A 239 -23.35 9.58 -22.43
C GLU A 239 -23.09 10.33 -21.12
N THR A 240 -24.09 11.06 -20.64
CA THR A 240 -24.05 11.76 -19.35
C THR A 240 -23.86 10.80 -18.18
N ILE A 241 -24.62 9.70 -18.14
CA ILE A 241 -24.52 8.66 -17.12
C ILE A 241 -23.13 8.04 -17.10
N VAL A 242 -22.63 7.66 -18.28
CA VAL A 242 -21.30 7.06 -18.41
C VAL A 242 -20.22 8.01 -17.91
N HIS A 243 -20.31 9.30 -18.26
CA HIS A 243 -19.38 10.31 -17.79
C HIS A 243 -19.37 10.44 -16.26
N ILE A 244 -20.55 10.48 -15.63
CA ILE A 244 -20.68 10.55 -14.17
C ILE A 244 -20.09 9.29 -13.51
N ASN A 245 -20.35 8.10 -14.05
CA ASN A 245 -19.81 6.86 -13.50
C ASN A 245 -18.27 6.80 -13.60
N PHE A 246 -17.67 7.30 -14.70
CA PHE A 246 -16.22 7.42 -14.79
C PHE A 246 -15.65 8.38 -13.74
N GLU A 247 -16.32 9.51 -13.51
CA GLU A 247 -15.91 10.45 -12.48
C GLU A 247 -16.05 9.84 -11.08
N ALA A 248 -17.13 9.09 -10.84
CA ALA A 248 -17.36 8.35 -9.62
C ALA A 248 -16.24 7.33 -9.37
N VAL A 249 -15.78 6.60 -10.40
CA VAL A 249 -14.64 5.65 -10.26
C VAL A 249 -13.41 6.36 -9.69
N GLU A 250 -13.03 7.51 -10.23
CA GLU A 250 -11.85 8.24 -9.75
C GLU A 250 -12.00 8.66 -8.28
N GLU A 251 -13.16 9.23 -7.92
CA GLU A 251 -13.40 9.70 -6.55
C GLU A 251 -13.56 8.53 -5.58
N ILE A 252 -14.23 7.44 -5.95
CA ILE A 252 -14.36 6.23 -5.13
C ILE A 252 -12.99 5.66 -4.79
N VAL A 253 -12.11 5.46 -5.78
CA VAL A 253 -10.77 4.92 -5.53
C VAL A 253 -9.95 5.84 -4.64
N LYS A 254 -10.09 7.15 -4.80
CA LYS A 254 -9.47 8.13 -3.92
C LYS A 254 -10.03 8.05 -2.49
N GLN A 255 -11.34 7.92 -2.30
CA GLN A 255 -11.98 7.80 -0.99
C GLN A 255 -11.62 6.49 -0.28
N ILE A 256 -11.54 5.37 -1.01
CA ILE A 256 -11.05 4.08 -0.48
C ILE A 256 -9.65 4.26 0.12
N LYS A 257 -8.75 4.97 -0.57
CA LYS A 257 -7.38 5.25 -0.11
C LYS A 257 -7.34 6.23 1.05
N LEU A 258 -8.10 7.32 0.99
CA LEU A 258 -8.09 8.38 2.02
C LEU A 258 -8.68 7.89 3.34
N ARG A 259 -9.72 7.06 3.29
CA ARG A 259 -10.42 6.54 4.48
C ARG A 259 -9.92 5.18 4.93
N ASP A 260 -8.90 4.63 4.26
CA ASP A 260 -8.37 3.28 4.52
C ASP A 260 -9.49 2.21 4.54
N ILE A 261 -10.39 2.26 3.55
CA ILE A 261 -11.53 1.32 3.45
C ILE A 261 -11.00 -0.03 2.99
N GLY A 262 -11.19 -1.05 3.83
CA GLY A 262 -10.87 -2.44 3.48
C GLY A 262 -12.03 -3.38 3.78
N GLY A 263 -12.00 -4.57 3.18
CA GLY A 263 -13.06 -5.57 3.29
C GLY A 263 -13.90 -5.65 2.03
N LEU A 264 -15.16 -6.09 2.17
CA LEU A 264 -16.11 -6.14 1.05
C LEU A 264 -16.61 -4.72 0.78
N ILE A 265 -16.48 -4.27 -0.46
CA ILE A 265 -16.98 -2.99 -0.95
C ILE A 265 -17.96 -3.29 -2.08
N VAL A 266 -19.17 -2.74 -1.99
CA VAL A 266 -20.23 -2.87 -2.99
C VAL A 266 -20.48 -1.48 -3.56
N ILE A 267 -20.50 -1.34 -4.88
CA ILE A 267 -20.66 -0.05 -5.55
C ILE A 267 -21.90 -0.14 -6.44
N ASP A 268 -22.87 0.73 -6.18
CA ASP A 268 -24.08 0.89 -6.97
C ASP A 268 -23.85 2.04 -7.96
N PHE A 269 -23.50 1.68 -9.20
CA PHE A 269 -23.33 2.66 -10.28
C PHE A 269 -24.68 3.02 -10.88
N ILE A 270 -24.77 4.20 -11.50
CA ILE A 270 -25.98 4.57 -12.25
C ILE A 270 -26.15 3.58 -13.41
N ASP A 271 -27.37 3.06 -13.57
CA ASP A 271 -27.71 2.09 -14.61
C ASP A 271 -27.29 2.54 -16.01
N MET A 272 -26.58 1.66 -16.72
CA MET A 272 -26.14 1.86 -18.10
C MET A 272 -26.82 0.82 -19.00
N GLU A 273 -27.40 1.26 -20.13
CA GLU A 273 -28.10 0.36 -21.05
C GLU A 273 -27.14 -0.56 -21.80
N LYS A 274 -25.96 -0.04 -22.18
CA LYS A 274 -25.01 -0.77 -23.04
C LYS A 274 -24.01 -1.55 -22.19
N GLU A 275 -23.95 -2.87 -22.41
CA GLU A 275 -22.99 -3.75 -21.74
C GLU A 275 -21.53 -3.32 -21.96
N ARG A 276 -21.23 -2.75 -23.14
CA ARG A 276 -19.91 -2.18 -23.44
C ARG A 276 -19.53 -1.05 -22.48
N ASN A 277 -20.49 -0.25 -21.99
CA ASN A 277 -20.23 0.83 -21.05
C ASN A 277 -19.92 0.28 -19.65
N LYS A 278 -20.66 -0.74 -19.20
CA LYS A 278 -20.39 -1.47 -17.95
C LYS A 278 -18.96 -2.02 -17.91
N LEU A 279 -18.54 -2.70 -18.98
CA LEU A 279 -17.18 -3.24 -19.11
C LEU A 279 -16.11 -2.14 -19.02
N LYS A 280 -16.35 -0.97 -19.64
CA LYS A 280 -15.43 0.17 -19.55
C LYS A 280 -15.30 0.72 -18.13
N ILE A 281 -16.39 0.79 -17.37
CA ILE A 281 -16.36 1.23 -15.96
C ILE A 281 -15.55 0.25 -15.10
N VAL A 282 -15.76 -1.06 -15.29
CA VAL A 282 -14.98 -2.10 -14.59
C VAL A 282 -13.48 -1.99 -14.93
N GLU A 283 -13.15 -1.78 -16.21
CA GLU A 283 -11.77 -1.59 -16.65
C GLU A 283 -11.15 -0.31 -16.06
N ALA A 284 -11.90 0.79 -16.01
CA ALA A 284 -11.47 2.03 -15.38
C ALA A 284 -11.19 1.84 -13.88
N MET A 285 -12.05 1.12 -13.17
CA MET A 285 -11.88 0.80 -11.76
C MET A 285 -10.61 -0.05 -11.54
N LYS A 286 -10.40 -1.08 -12.39
CA LYS A 286 -9.17 -1.89 -12.39
C LYS A 286 -7.94 -1.02 -12.57
N ASN A 287 -7.94 -0.13 -13.56
CA ASN A 287 -6.82 0.76 -13.87
C ASN A 287 -6.53 1.76 -12.74
N ALA A 288 -7.56 2.41 -12.18
CA ALA A 288 -7.42 3.36 -11.09
C ALA A 288 -6.83 2.73 -9.81
N LEU A 289 -7.20 1.46 -9.53
CA LEU A 289 -6.70 0.70 -8.38
C LEU A 289 -5.30 0.11 -8.57
N GLN A 290 -4.74 0.02 -9.78
CA GLN A 290 -3.36 -0.47 -9.99
C GLN A 290 -2.31 0.35 -9.21
N SER A 291 -2.58 1.64 -9.01
CA SER A 291 -1.73 2.53 -8.22
C SER A 291 -1.80 2.26 -6.71
N ASP A 292 -2.81 1.54 -6.22
CA ASP A 292 -2.98 1.23 -4.80
C ASP A 292 -1.96 0.18 -4.33
N ASN A 293 -1.50 0.32 -3.09
CA ASN A 293 -0.64 -0.68 -2.44
C ASN A 293 -1.46 -1.86 -1.90
N ALA A 294 -2.75 -1.68 -1.63
CA ALA A 294 -3.63 -2.76 -1.19
C ALA A 294 -3.93 -3.72 -2.35
N THR A 295 -3.93 -5.03 -2.08
CA THR A 295 -4.42 -6.02 -3.06
C THR A 295 -5.94 -5.88 -3.15
N THR A 296 -6.45 -5.67 -4.36
CA THR A 296 -7.88 -5.55 -4.64
C THR A 296 -8.31 -6.60 -5.66
N ASN A 297 -9.41 -7.29 -5.36
CA ASN A 297 -10.09 -8.16 -6.32
C ASN A 297 -11.40 -7.47 -6.72
N ILE A 298 -11.63 -7.34 -8.01
CA ILE A 298 -12.80 -6.66 -8.58
C ILE A 298 -13.61 -7.70 -9.37
N THR A 299 -14.90 -7.79 -9.08
CA THR A 299 -15.87 -8.57 -9.85
C THR A 299 -16.48 -7.70 -10.94
N ASP A 300 -17.05 -8.32 -11.97
CA ASP A 300 -17.84 -7.59 -12.98
C ASP A 300 -19.17 -7.12 -12.38
N ILE A 301 -19.81 -6.14 -13.03
CA ILE A 301 -21.12 -5.63 -12.61
C ILE A 301 -22.14 -6.76 -12.72
N SER A 302 -22.79 -7.06 -11.61
CA SER A 302 -23.79 -8.10 -11.46
C SER A 302 -25.06 -7.75 -12.24
N LYS A 303 -25.95 -8.74 -12.38
CA LYS A 303 -27.30 -8.52 -12.94
C LYS A 303 -28.14 -7.54 -12.12
N LEU A 304 -27.73 -7.24 -10.89
CA LEU A 304 -28.40 -6.30 -9.99
C LEU A 304 -27.83 -4.87 -10.10
N GLY A 305 -26.87 -4.60 -10.99
CA GLY A 305 -26.24 -3.28 -11.14
C GLY A 305 -25.07 -3.00 -10.19
N LEU A 306 -24.74 -3.95 -9.30
CA LEU A 306 -23.68 -3.87 -8.28
C LEU A 306 -22.36 -4.51 -8.71
#